data_AF-A0A3A5VEL7-F1
#
_entry.id   AF-A0A3A5VEL7-F1
#
_cell.length_a   1.000
_cell.length_b   1.000
_cell.length_c   1.000
_cell.angle_alpha   90.00
_cell.angle_beta   90.00
_cell.angle_gamma   90.00
#
_symmetry.space_group_name_H-M   'P 1'
#
loop_
_entity.id
_entity.type
_entity.pdbx_description
1 polymer ?
#
loop_
_entity_poly.entity_id
_entity_poly.type
_entity_poly.pdbx_seq_one_letter_code
_entity_poly.pdbx_strand_id
1 'polypeptide(L)'
;MEKFTKVIDFIFPKRKAIHILVILISGFMLPGFIATLTPIDIESYNLDSPELEASEVMREEFSGAGNIWGFGIFVRDSQYWEEFGSEVDQVSSFNGEGQGLNYPTGGILNLTILREIDQKRSLLMEHEVSKFYLPLASEISGKPIEGVFDLASEFRVFMADESLLTKPRFDPDEFVLLPAPTNWKDCGELECLSFDDENVTQEHIDLAAHRMANNSKGSFLRFLSIDRAFLPDNNSNLIGPINGELQEDGTIISDSWGNGRWSASSAWMILNMDRDKMQQEGWTFSWLNASSEFGYKIDGFELVTDPIEYTNDECKSKAENNSDLCSVEWLYLSLEEDLRETDKTVVTILLGEGPNVEVNRELLSSAHLIIMMIVIVVFLLWFNLRRISDVIIVGIGLILALLWMQGLIGWSMILGKKIGFEIIFRSQFSNLLPILILALGIDDSLHALHRYKEERRNGKSLEKSAEISVKRVGKAILLTSMTTIVAFMANLTSGIAALRSFGVEAGFGVAAAFILTGLWVPLVRLDVDLWLQKSNKLKEESVDTLHMVPKEWLSNTTTKSSEYAPFVALIIILISALAAPLALNLEGDFQIDDFLDDES
;
A
#
# COMPACT_ATOMS: atom_id res chain seq x y z
N MET A 1 -8.89 15.53 -43.21
CA MET A 1 -8.94 14.19 -43.84
C MET A 1 -7.73 13.94 -44.74
N GLU A 2 -7.36 14.86 -45.64
CA GLU A 2 -6.17 14.71 -46.51
C GLU A 2 -4.83 14.62 -45.76
N LYS A 3 -4.70 15.26 -44.58
CA LYS A 3 -3.43 15.33 -43.85
C LYS A 3 -2.90 13.96 -43.39
N PHE A 4 -3.78 13.07 -42.88
CA PHE A 4 -3.36 11.73 -42.46
C PHE A 4 -2.94 10.85 -43.64
N THR A 5 -3.70 10.90 -44.75
CA THR A 5 -3.35 10.17 -45.97
C THR A 5 -1.98 10.58 -46.50
N LYS A 6 -1.65 11.89 -46.48
CA LYS A 6 -0.32 12.40 -46.85
C LYS A 6 0.80 11.85 -45.98
N VAL A 7 0.56 11.65 -44.68
CA VAL A 7 1.54 11.03 -43.77
C VAL A 7 1.76 9.56 -44.17
N ILE A 8 0.70 8.81 -44.47
CA ILE A 8 0.83 7.42 -44.92
C ILE A 8 1.54 7.33 -46.28
N ASP A 9 1.22 8.23 -47.21
CA ASP A 9 1.90 8.33 -48.51
C ASP A 9 3.41 8.61 -48.38
N PHE A 10 3.82 9.27 -47.30
CA PHE A 10 5.23 9.50 -46.97
C PHE A 10 5.90 8.29 -46.29
N ILE A 11 5.19 7.62 -45.36
CA ILE A 11 5.70 6.50 -44.57
C ILE A 11 5.84 5.23 -45.42
N PHE A 12 4.83 4.92 -46.24
CA PHE A 12 4.72 3.63 -46.93
C PHE A 12 5.89 3.32 -47.90
N PRO A 13 6.38 4.28 -48.72
CA PRO A 13 7.56 4.07 -49.57
C PRO A 13 8.85 3.89 -48.76
N LYS A 14 8.91 4.44 -47.55
CA LYS A 14 10.07 4.44 -46.65
C LYS A 14 9.97 3.41 -45.53
N ARG A 15 9.07 2.43 -45.61
CA ARG A 15 8.80 1.45 -44.53
C ARG A 15 10.04 0.76 -43.95
N LYS A 16 11.05 0.44 -44.77
CA LYS A 16 12.33 -0.13 -44.28
C LYS A 16 13.07 0.82 -43.34
N ALA A 17 13.09 2.11 -43.67
CA ALA A 17 13.66 3.13 -42.78
C ALA A 17 12.84 3.28 -41.50
N ILE A 18 11.52 3.10 -41.57
CA ILE A 18 10.62 3.13 -40.40
C ILE A 18 10.89 1.92 -39.49
N HIS A 19 11.11 0.72 -40.01
CA HIS A 19 11.52 -0.43 -39.20
C HIS A 19 12.82 -0.17 -38.44
N ILE A 20 13.83 0.40 -39.12
CA ILE A 20 15.10 0.79 -38.48
C ILE A 20 14.86 1.86 -37.42
N LEU A 21 14.03 2.86 -37.71
CA LEU A 21 13.69 3.92 -36.76
C LEU A 21 13.02 3.36 -35.50
N VAL A 22 12.06 2.44 -35.65
CA VAL A 22 11.39 1.81 -34.51
C VAL A 22 12.39 1.03 -33.64
N ILE A 23 13.32 0.29 -34.26
CA ILE A 23 14.36 -0.42 -33.51
C ILE A 23 15.27 0.56 -32.75
N LEU A 24 15.70 1.64 -33.39
CA LEU A 24 16.54 2.68 -32.76
C LEU A 24 15.83 3.36 -31.59
N ILE A 25 14.57 3.76 -31.77
CA ILE A 25 13.78 4.37 -30.71
C ILE A 25 13.56 3.36 -29.58
N SER A 26 13.27 2.10 -29.89
CA SER A 26 13.11 1.05 -28.86
C SER A 26 14.40 0.87 -28.05
N GLY A 27 15.57 0.94 -28.67
CA GLY A 27 16.86 0.95 -27.96
C GLY A 27 17.02 2.18 -27.06
N PHE A 28 16.56 3.35 -27.51
CA PHE A 28 16.55 4.58 -26.71
C PHE A 28 15.57 4.54 -25.52
N MET A 29 14.54 3.68 -25.58
CA MET A 29 13.58 3.50 -24.48
C MET A 29 14.13 2.63 -23.34
N LEU A 30 15.19 1.84 -23.55
CA LEU A 30 15.73 0.92 -22.55
C LEU A 30 16.22 1.61 -21.25
N PRO A 31 16.97 2.73 -21.29
CA PRO A 31 17.37 3.42 -20.06
C PRO A 31 16.17 3.94 -19.26
N GLY A 32 15.15 4.46 -19.95
CA GLY A 32 13.90 4.88 -19.32
C GLY A 32 13.18 3.70 -18.68
N PHE A 33 13.05 2.58 -19.39
CA PHE A 33 12.43 1.36 -18.84
C PHE A 33 13.13 0.90 -17.55
N ILE A 34 14.47 0.89 -17.52
CA ILE A 34 15.23 0.53 -16.31
C ILE A 34 14.90 1.48 -15.16
N ALA A 35 14.78 2.79 -15.41
CA ALA A 35 14.40 3.75 -14.38
C ALA A 35 12.97 3.56 -13.85
N THR A 36 12.09 2.86 -14.58
CA THR A 36 10.74 2.53 -14.07
C THR A 36 10.73 1.31 -13.16
N LEU A 37 11.81 0.53 -13.07
CA LEU A 37 11.89 -0.63 -12.19
C LEU A 37 12.15 -0.26 -10.72
N THR A 38 12.16 1.03 -10.40
CA THR A 38 12.21 1.50 -9.02
C THR A 38 10.92 1.07 -8.27
N PRO A 39 11.02 0.78 -6.97
CA PRO A 39 9.86 0.45 -6.13
C PRO A 39 8.76 1.53 -6.16
N ILE A 40 7.55 1.13 -5.81
CA ILE A 40 6.40 2.04 -5.65
C ILE A 40 6.46 2.67 -4.25
N ASP A 41 6.22 3.98 -4.17
CA ASP A 41 6.17 4.79 -2.94
C ASP A 41 4.75 5.38 -2.82
N ILE A 42 3.89 4.72 -2.05
CA ILE A 42 2.48 5.04 -1.79
C ILE A 42 2.35 6.27 -0.88
N GLU A 43 3.24 6.40 0.10
CA GLU A 43 3.21 7.50 1.07
C GLU A 43 3.58 8.85 0.44
N SER A 44 4.29 8.83 -0.69
CA SER A 44 4.53 10.03 -1.49
C SER A 44 3.28 10.60 -2.17
N TYR A 45 2.16 9.86 -2.17
CA TYR A 45 0.87 10.39 -2.60
C TYR A 45 0.17 11.05 -1.41
N ASN A 46 -0.24 12.31 -1.56
CA ASN A 46 -1.32 12.87 -0.73
C ASN A 46 -2.57 12.03 -0.96
N LEU A 47 -2.73 10.98 -0.16
CA LEU A 47 -3.99 10.34 0.12
C LEU A 47 -4.66 11.25 1.15
N ASP A 48 -5.86 11.72 0.81
CA ASP A 48 -6.68 12.51 1.73
C ASP A 48 -7.23 11.54 2.79
N SER A 49 -6.40 11.18 3.78
CA SER A 49 -6.86 10.51 5.00
C SER A 49 -6.68 11.43 6.20
N PRO A 50 -7.63 11.49 7.14
CA PRO A 50 -7.50 12.24 8.37
C PRO A 50 -6.21 11.91 9.15
N GLU A 51 -5.73 10.66 9.05
CA GLU A 51 -4.53 10.15 9.71
C GLU A 51 -3.24 10.70 9.08
N LEU A 52 -3.15 10.72 7.74
CA LEU A 52 -2.01 11.28 7.02
C LEU A 52 -1.99 12.81 7.11
N GLU A 53 -3.16 13.47 7.08
CA GLU A 53 -3.27 14.92 7.31
C GLU A 53 -2.85 15.27 8.75
N ALA A 54 -3.27 14.49 9.74
CA ALA A 54 -2.83 14.67 11.13
C ALA A 54 -1.32 14.44 11.28
N SER A 55 -0.75 13.42 10.63
CA SER A 55 0.71 13.17 10.61
C SER A 55 1.47 14.31 9.92
N GLU A 56 0.96 14.83 8.80
CA GLU A 56 1.55 15.96 8.08
C GLU A 56 1.50 17.26 8.89
N VAL A 57 0.37 17.59 9.52
CA VAL A 57 0.24 18.73 10.43
C VAL A 57 1.18 18.57 11.63
N MET A 58 1.24 17.37 12.22
CA MET A 58 2.17 17.07 13.32
C MET A 58 3.63 17.30 12.89
N ARG A 59 3.97 16.89 11.67
CA ARG A 59 5.31 17.02 11.06
C ARG A 59 5.68 18.47 10.73
N GLU A 60 4.75 19.27 10.23
CA GLU A 60 5.01 20.65 9.81
C GLU A 60 4.95 21.66 10.97
N GLU A 61 3.99 21.51 11.88
CA GLU A 61 3.77 22.47 12.98
C GLU A 61 4.68 22.18 14.19
N PHE A 62 5.17 20.94 14.34
CA PHE A 62 6.04 20.56 15.45
C PHE A 62 7.40 20.05 14.94
N SER A 63 8.30 20.97 14.57
CA SER A 63 9.69 20.63 14.17
C SER A 63 10.55 19.98 15.26
N GLY A 64 10.04 19.91 16.50
CA GLY A 64 10.61 19.14 17.61
C GLY A 64 9.81 17.89 17.98
N ALA A 65 8.71 17.59 17.28
CA ALA A 65 8.07 16.29 17.33
C ALA A 65 8.95 15.36 16.50
N GLY A 66 9.60 14.41 17.17
CA GLY A 66 10.24 13.31 16.46
C GLY A 66 9.21 12.52 15.65
N ASN A 67 9.68 11.50 14.95
CA ASN A 67 8.79 10.53 14.36
C ASN A 67 8.31 9.56 15.45
N ILE A 68 6.99 9.48 15.66
CA ILE A 68 6.39 8.65 16.71
C ILE A 68 5.98 7.30 16.10
N TRP A 69 6.53 6.21 16.62
CA TRP A 69 6.18 4.85 16.16
C TRP A 69 5.42 4.12 17.26
N GLY A 70 4.30 3.49 16.91
CA GLY A 70 3.43 2.80 17.84
C GLY A 70 3.39 1.29 17.60
N PHE A 71 3.90 0.52 18.54
CA PHE A 71 3.69 -0.92 18.61
C PHE A 71 2.48 -1.22 19.49
N GLY A 72 1.50 -1.92 18.93
CA GLY A 72 0.43 -2.53 19.69
C GLY A 72 0.95 -3.80 20.37
N ILE A 73 0.78 -3.88 21.70
CA ILE A 73 1.08 -5.08 22.46
C ILE A 73 -0.22 -5.72 22.89
N PHE A 74 -0.53 -6.86 22.28
CA PHE A 74 -1.78 -7.58 22.49
C PHE A 74 -1.56 -8.83 23.32
N VAL A 75 -2.49 -9.15 24.23
CA VAL A 75 -2.44 -10.41 24.95
C VAL A 75 -2.61 -11.57 23.96
N ARG A 76 -1.69 -12.53 23.99
CA ARG A 76 -1.76 -13.77 23.20
C ARG A 76 -2.80 -14.70 23.79
N ASP A 77 -3.59 -15.36 22.94
CA ASP A 77 -4.49 -16.41 23.38
C ASP A 77 -3.69 -17.53 24.06
N SER A 78 -4.18 -17.90 25.24
CA SER A 78 -3.70 -18.98 26.09
C SER A 78 -3.38 -20.29 25.35
N GLN A 79 -4.10 -20.60 24.27
CA GLN A 79 -3.91 -21.83 23.52
C GLN A 79 -2.57 -21.87 22.78
N TYR A 80 -1.98 -20.71 22.47
CA TYR A 80 -0.74 -20.56 21.70
C TYR A 80 0.49 -20.24 22.57
N TRP A 81 0.38 -20.27 23.90
CA TRP A 81 1.49 -19.94 24.80
C TRP A 81 2.64 -20.96 24.79
N GLU A 82 2.39 -22.18 24.32
CA GLU A 82 3.42 -23.22 24.13
C GLU A 82 3.97 -23.26 22.70
N GLU A 83 3.43 -22.44 21.80
CA GLU A 83 3.85 -22.38 20.40
C GLU A 83 4.92 -21.30 20.20
N PHE A 84 5.82 -21.58 19.26
CA PHE A 84 6.84 -20.62 18.83
C PHE A 84 6.32 -19.91 17.59
N GLY A 85 6.31 -18.58 17.59
CA GLY A 85 5.75 -17.79 16.50
C GLY A 85 4.90 -16.63 17.00
N SER A 86 4.85 -15.61 16.14
CA SER A 86 4.29 -14.26 16.25
C SER A 86 2.94 -13.98 15.63
N GLU A 87 2.12 -14.94 15.23
CA GLU A 87 1.06 -14.67 14.24
C GLU A 87 -0.12 -13.84 14.79
N VAL A 88 -0.73 -13.02 13.92
CA VAL A 88 -1.82 -12.08 14.30
C VAL A 88 -3.06 -12.84 14.76
N ASP A 89 -3.31 -14.03 14.21
CA ASP A 89 -4.41 -14.92 14.61
C ASP A 89 -4.24 -15.48 16.04
N GLN A 90 -3.04 -15.39 16.62
CA GLN A 90 -2.75 -15.78 18.00
C GLN A 90 -3.18 -14.72 19.01
N VAL A 91 -3.62 -13.53 18.57
CA VAL A 91 -4.14 -12.48 19.45
C VAL A 91 -5.44 -12.92 20.12
N SER A 92 -5.55 -12.71 21.43
CA SER A 92 -6.79 -12.95 22.16
C SER A 92 -7.93 -12.09 21.59
N SER A 93 -9.09 -12.69 21.39
CA SER A 93 -10.25 -11.98 20.85
C SER A 93 -10.64 -10.76 21.68
N PHE A 94 -10.99 -9.67 20.99
CA PHE A 94 -11.54 -8.46 21.60
C PHE A 94 -12.95 -8.75 22.15
N ASN A 95 -13.16 -8.58 23.46
CA ASN A 95 -14.41 -8.94 24.12
C ASN A 95 -15.53 -7.89 24.00
N GLY A 96 -15.24 -6.72 23.44
CA GLY A 96 -16.17 -5.59 23.37
C GLY A 96 -15.78 -4.43 24.30
N GLU A 97 -16.27 -3.24 24.01
CA GLU A 97 -16.01 -2.04 24.81
C GLU A 97 -16.44 -2.22 26.28
N GLY A 98 -15.55 -1.89 27.21
CA GLY A 98 -15.79 -2.02 28.64
C GLY A 98 -16.01 -3.44 29.17
N GLN A 99 -15.62 -4.49 28.43
CA GLN A 99 -15.78 -5.89 28.84
C GLN A 99 -14.53 -6.52 29.47
N GLY A 100 -13.36 -5.93 29.26
CA GLY A 100 -12.04 -6.36 29.70
C GLY A 100 -11.66 -7.76 29.22
N LEU A 101 -10.54 -8.26 29.75
CA LEU A 101 -10.06 -9.60 29.47
C LEU A 101 -10.00 -10.43 30.76
N ASN A 102 -10.75 -11.53 30.82
CA ASN A 102 -10.83 -12.37 32.03
C ASN A 102 -9.56 -13.21 32.27
N TYR A 103 -8.86 -13.58 31.20
CA TYR A 103 -7.65 -14.39 31.25
C TYR A 103 -6.58 -13.81 30.31
N PRO A 104 -5.31 -13.69 30.73
CA PRO A 104 -4.78 -14.01 32.05
C PRO A 104 -5.25 -13.00 33.10
N THR A 105 -4.98 -13.27 34.38
CA THR A 105 -5.41 -12.41 35.48
C THR A 105 -4.93 -10.97 35.30
N GLY A 106 -5.86 -10.04 35.07
CA GLY A 106 -5.56 -8.62 34.80
C GLY A 106 -5.33 -8.27 33.32
N GLY A 107 -5.46 -9.25 32.40
CA GLY A 107 -5.23 -9.06 30.98
C GLY A 107 -3.81 -8.53 30.71
N ILE A 108 -3.71 -7.43 29.98
CA ILE A 108 -2.44 -6.73 29.71
C ILE A 108 -1.76 -6.18 31.00
N LEU A 109 -2.51 -6.03 32.10
CA LEU A 109 -2.00 -5.60 33.41
C LEU A 109 -1.49 -6.79 34.26
N ASN A 110 -1.36 -7.98 33.68
CA ASN A 110 -0.75 -9.10 34.35
C ASN A 110 0.75 -8.86 34.58
N LEU A 111 1.28 -9.19 35.76
CA LEU A 111 2.68 -9.00 36.11
C LEU A 111 3.62 -9.70 35.14
N THR A 112 3.32 -10.93 34.71
CA THR A 112 4.16 -11.67 33.76
C THR A 112 4.22 -10.95 32.42
N ILE A 113 3.09 -10.43 31.93
CA ILE A 113 3.02 -9.62 30.71
C ILE A 113 3.79 -8.31 30.88
N LEU A 114 3.62 -7.58 31.99
CA LEU A 114 4.37 -6.35 32.25
C LEU A 114 5.89 -6.57 32.29
N ARG A 115 6.34 -7.72 32.80
CA ARG A 115 7.76 -8.11 32.76
C ARG A 115 8.24 -8.40 31.34
N GLU A 116 7.39 -9.00 30.50
CA GLU A 116 7.69 -9.22 29.08
C GLU A 116 7.77 -7.89 28.31
N ILE A 117 6.86 -6.96 28.57
CA ILE A 117 6.90 -5.58 28.04
C ILE A 117 8.21 -4.87 28.44
N ASP A 118 8.66 -5.03 29.69
CA ASP A 118 9.91 -4.44 30.16
C ASP A 118 11.17 -5.07 29.53
N GLN A 119 11.12 -6.37 29.21
CA GLN A 119 12.18 -7.05 28.46
C GLN A 119 12.29 -6.50 27.04
N LYS A 120 11.15 -6.30 26.37
CA LYS A 120 11.08 -5.67 25.03
C LYS A 120 11.61 -4.25 25.04
N ARG A 121 11.26 -3.47 26.06
CA ARG A 121 11.84 -2.14 26.28
C ARG A 121 13.36 -2.20 26.36
N SER A 122 13.90 -3.17 27.10
CA SER A 122 15.36 -3.34 27.25
C SER A 122 16.03 -3.67 25.91
N LEU A 123 15.42 -4.53 25.10
CA LEU A 123 15.88 -4.85 23.74
C LEU A 123 16.00 -3.58 22.88
N LEU A 124 14.96 -2.75 22.86
CA LEU A 124 14.93 -1.49 22.11
C LEU A 124 15.96 -0.47 22.59
N MET A 125 16.17 -0.39 23.91
CA MET A 125 17.19 0.49 24.50
C MET A 125 18.63 0.02 24.21
N GLU A 126 18.84 -1.28 24.01
CA GLU A 126 20.14 -1.85 23.63
C GLU A 126 20.38 -1.81 22.11
N HIS A 127 19.33 -1.68 21.31
CA HIS A 127 19.41 -1.59 19.85
C HIS A 127 20.14 -0.32 19.40
N GLU A 128 20.82 -0.37 18.24
CA GLU A 128 21.64 0.75 17.76
C GLU A 128 20.83 2.03 17.46
N VAL A 129 19.53 1.87 17.19
CA VAL A 129 18.61 2.99 16.91
C VAL A 129 18.32 3.85 18.13
N SER A 130 18.61 3.35 19.35
CA SER A 130 18.37 4.07 20.59
C SER A 130 19.09 5.42 20.65
N LYS A 131 20.18 5.59 19.90
CA LYS A 131 20.88 6.88 19.75
C LYS A 131 20.04 7.98 19.10
N PHE A 132 18.95 7.62 18.41
CA PHE A 132 18.02 8.56 17.79
C PHE A 132 16.82 8.86 18.70
N TYR A 133 16.71 8.22 19.87
CA TYR A 133 15.59 8.44 20.75
C TYR A 133 15.50 9.88 21.27
N LEU A 134 14.29 10.42 21.18
CA LEU A 134 13.88 11.64 21.84
C LEU A 134 13.06 11.30 23.10
N PRO A 135 13.15 12.12 24.15
CA PRO A 135 12.37 11.89 25.35
C PRO A 135 10.88 12.12 25.12
N LEU A 136 10.03 11.33 25.79
CA LEU A 136 8.58 11.52 25.85
C LEU A 136 8.18 12.02 27.23
N ALA A 137 7.22 12.95 27.29
CA ALA A 137 6.64 13.40 28.54
C ALA A 137 5.32 12.65 28.78
N SER A 138 5.20 11.99 29.92
CA SER A 138 3.96 11.35 30.33
C SER A 138 3.28 12.14 31.45
N GLU A 139 1.95 12.23 31.38
CA GLU A 139 1.12 12.87 32.41
C GLU A 139 1.04 12.06 33.72
N ILE A 140 1.51 10.81 33.69
CA ILE A 140 1.54 9.92 34.86
C ILE A 140 2.90 10.04 35.54
N SER A 141 3.99 9.76 34.84
CA SER A 141 5.33 9.80 35.41
C SER A 141 5.86 11.23 35.61
N GLY A 142 5.60 12.15 34.65
CA GLY A 142 6.10 13.53 34.57
C GLY A 142 7.61 13.70 34.57
N LYS A 143 8.34 12.60 34.53
CA LYS A 143 9.75 12.59 34.15
C LYS A 143 9.80 12.33 32.65
N PRO A 144 10.75 12.95 31.92
CA PRO A 144 11.02 12.56 30.56
C PRO A 144 11.40 11.07 30.54
N ILE A 145 10.63 10.27 29.82
CA ILE A 145 10.92 8.86 29.57
C ILE A 145 11.88 8.81 28.39
N GLU A 146 13.05 8.22 28.60
CA GLU A 146 14.08 8.11 27.56
C GLU A 146 13.65 7.06 26.52
N GLY A 147 13.22 7.55 25.36
CA GLY A 147 13.09 6.80 24.10
C GLY A 147 11.90 5.87 23.94
N VAL A 148 11.69 4.97 24.89
CA VAL A 148 10.64 3.95 24.84
C VAL A 148 9.60 4.24 25.91
N PHE A 149 8.39 4.61 25.47
CA PHE A 149 7.25 4.83 26.33
C PHE A 149 6.34 3.61 26.34
N ASP A 150 6.34 2.89 27.46
CA ASP A 150 5.61 1.64 27.65
C ASP A 150 4.93 1.60 29.02
N LEU A 151 4.02 0.63 29.19
CA LEU A 151 3.24 0.48 30.39
C LEU A 151 4.09 0.13 31.63
N ALA A 152 5.11 -0.74 31.48
CA ALA A 152 5.94 -1.18 32.61
C ALA A 152 6.78 -0.02 33.18
N SER A 153 7.25 0.89 32.32
CA SER A 153 7.91 2.12 32.73
C SER A 153 7.03 3.00 33.63
N GLU A 154 5.73 3.10 33.36
CA GLU A 154 4.79 3.86 34.21
C GLU A 154 4.61 3.22 35.59
N PHE A 155 4.44 1.88 35.64
CA PHE A 155 4.42 1.16 36.91
C PHE A 155 5.72 1.35 37.70
N ARG A 156 6.88 1.28 37.03
CA ARG A 156 8.19 1.51 37.66
C ARG A 156 8.29 2.88 38.31
N VAL A 157 7.93 3.96 37.60
CA VAL A 157 8.02 5.32 38.16
C VAL A 157 7.00 5.55 39.28
N PHE A 158 5.78 5.05 39.12
CA PHE A 158 4.74 5.15 40.13
C PHE A 158 5.10 4.40 41.41
N MET A 159 5.53 3.13 41.29
CA MET A 159 5.92 2.27 42.41
C MET A 159 7.26 2.68 43.05
N ALA A 160 8.03 3.56 42.41
CA ALA A 160 9.21 4.19 43.02
C ALA A 160 8.86 5.45 43.83
N ASP A 161 7.56 5.81 43.95
CA ASP A 161 7.08 7.05 44.56
C ASP A 161 7.62 8.31 43.84
N GLU A 162 7.89 8.19 42.53
CA GLU A 162 8.53 9.24 41.74
C GLU A 162 7.65 9.95 40.71
N SER A 163 6.40 9.50 40.57
CA SER A 163 5.39 9.96 39.61
C SER A 163 4.78 11.33 39.97
N LEU A 164 4.18 12.02 38.99
CA LEU A 164 3.33 13.20 39.23
C LEU A 164 2.11 12.92 40.10
N LEU A 165 1.69 11.65 40.16
CA LEU A 165 0.57 11.21 40.98
C LEU A 165 0.97 11.04 42.44
N THR A 166 2.26 10.78 42.73
CA THR A 166 2.75 10.51 44.09
C THR A 166 3.54 11.67 44.68
N LYS A 167 3.99 12.62 43.85
CA LYS A 167 4.71 13.83 44.28
C LYS A 167 3.83 15.09 44.24
N PRO A 168 4.01 16.02 45.18
CA PRO A 168 3.43 17.36 45.07
C PRO A 168 3.88 18.06 43.80
N ARG A 169 2.97 18.81 43.16
CA ARG A 169 3.23 19.48 41.88
C ARG A 169 3.01 20.98 42.00
N PHE A 170 3.76 21.75 41.21
CA PHE A 170 3.58 23.19 41.14
C PHE A 170 2.52 23.51 40.08
N ASP A 171 1.49 24.25 40.47
CA ASP A 171 0.51 24.83 39.56
C ASP A 171 1.04 26.21 39.09
N PRO A 172 1.38 26.35 37.79
CA PRO A 172 1.94 27.60 37.28
C PRO A 172 0.91 28.73 37.17
N ASP A 173 -0.39 28.41 37.09
CA ASP A 173 -1.45 29.41 36.94
C ASP A 173 -1.83 30.02 38.29
N GLU A 174 -1.92 29.17 39.32
CA GLU A 174 -2.25 29.58 40.68
C GLU A 174 -1.01 29.90 41.54
N PHE A 175 0.20 29.62 41.06
CA PHE A 175 1.47 29.77 41.78
C PHE A 175 1.49 29.05 43.15
N VAL A 176 0.81 27.91 43.26
CA VAL A 176 0.72 27.10 44.49
C VAL A 176 1.24 25.70 44.28
N LEU A 177 1.71 25.09 45.37
CA LEU A 177 2.07 23.67 45.38
C LEU A 177 0.79 22.86 45.67
N LEU A 178 0.30 22.12 44.69
CA LEU A 178 -0.78 21.18 44.86
C LEU A 178 -0.27 19.91 45.55
N PRO A 179 -1.06 19.32 46.48
CA PRO A 179 -0.71 18.03 47.06
C PRO A 179 -0.68 16.93 46.00
N ALA A 180 0.06 15.85 46.28
CA ALA A 180 0.07 14.67 45.43
C ALA A 180 -1.35 14.07 45.35
N PRO A 181 -1.86 13.73 44.15
CA PRO A 181 -3.15 13.07 43.99
C PRO A 181 -3.29 11.77 44.79
N THR A 182 -2.22 10.99 44.87
CA THR A 182 -2.15 9.72 45.60
C THR A 182 -0.74 9.49 46.14
N ASN A 183 -0.41 8.27 46.57
CA ASN A 183 0.92 7.91 47.07
C ASN A 183 1.25 6.44 46.78
N TRP A 184 2.53 6.06 46.89
CA TRP A 184 2.97 4.66 46.93
C TRP A 184 3.65 4.27 48.25
N LYS A 185 3.43 5.05 49.32
CA LYS A 185 4.04 4.80 50.64
C LYS A 185 3.13 4.08 51.63
N ASP A 186 1.84 4.07 51.35
CA ASP A 186 0.83 3.37 52.13
C ASP A 186 0.21 2.29 51.24
N CYS A 187 0.61 1.03 51.37
CA CYS A 187 0.13 -0.09 50.56
C CYS A 187 -0.85 -1.01 51.32
N GLY A 188 -1.37 -0.52 52.46
CA GLY A 188 -2.31 -1.27 53.30
C GLY A 188 -1.64 -2.51 53.92
N GLU A 189 -2.16 -3.69 53.59
CA GLU A 189 -1.65 -4.98 54.08
C GLU A 189 -0.42 -5.47 53.31
N LEU A 190 -0.15 -4.88 52.14
CA LEU A 190 1.03 -5.18 51.32
C LEU A 190 2.23 -4.33 51.76
N GLU A 191 3.43 -4.87 51.54
CA GLU A 191 4.65 -4.07 51.60
C GLU A 191 4.75 -3.18 50.34
N CYS A 192 5.20 -1.94 50.49
CA CYS A 192 5.38 -1.05 49.34
C CYS A 192 6.67 -1.38 48.59
N LEU A 193 6.60 -2.39 47.73
CA LEU A 193 7.69 -2.80 46.85
C LEU A 193 7.76 -1.94 45.59
N SER A 194 8.97 -1.77 45.03
CA SER A 194 9.15 -1.15 43.71
C SER A 194 8.89 -2.17 42.62
N PHE A 195 8.60 -1.72 41.40
CA PHE A 195 8.36 -2.62 40.26
C PHE A 195 9.50 -3.60 40.03
N ASP A 196 10.76 -3.21 40.25
CA ASP A 196 11.93 -4.05 40.00
C ASP A 196 12.27 -5.01 41.15
N ASP A 197 11.48 -5.03 42.25
CA ASP A 197 11.70 -5.97 43.35
C ASP A 197 11.33 -7.42 42.96
N GLU A 198 12.11 -8.39 43.44
CA GLU A 198 11.88 -9.82 43.17
C GLU A 198 10.58 -10.35 43.80
N ASN A 199 10.12 -9.71 44.89
CA ASN A 199 8.93 -10.14 45.63
C ASN A 199 7.63 -9.44 45.16
N VAL A 200 7.67 -8.64 44.09
CA VAL A 200 6.46 -8.04 43.52
C VAL A 200 5.47 -9.13 43.11
N THR A 201 4.21 -8.95 43.50
CA THR A 201 3.11 -9.86 43.16
C THR A 201 2.06 -9.16 42.31
N GLN A 202 1.14 -9.92 41.71
CA GLN A 202 0.00 -9.38 40.97
C GLN A 202 -0.82 -8.38 41.80
N GLU A 203 -0.98 -8.61 43.11
CA GLU A 203 -1.74 -7.71 43.99
C GLU A 203 -1.10 -6.31 44.09
N HIS A 204 0.23 -6.21 44.01
CA HIS A 204 0.92 -4.92 43.96
C HIS A 204 0.61 -4.19 42.65
N ILE A 205 0.62 -4.91 41.52
CA ILE A 205 0.26 -4.36 40.21
C ILE A 205 -1.20 -3.91 40.19
N ASP A 206 -2.12 -4.73 40.70
CA ASP A 206 -3.53 -4.39 40.78
C ASP A 206 -3.75 -3.10 41.61
N LEU A 207 -3.05 -2.96 42.74
CA LEU A 207 -3.13 -1.77 43.59
C LEU A 207 -2.56 -0.53 42.89
N ALA A 208 -1.42 -0.65 42.22
CA ALA A 208 -0.81 0.43 41.45
C ALA A 208 -1.71 0.88 40.29
N ALA A 209 -2.22 -0.08 39.50
CA ALA A 209 -3.14 0.18 38.40
C ALA A 209 -4.40 0.89 38.90
N HIS A 210 -4.99 0.42 40.00
CA HIS A 210 -6.18 1.02 40.59
C HIS A 210 -5.95 2.47 41.03
N ARG A 211 -4.79 2.77 41.63
CA ARG A 211 -4.43 4.14 42.01
C ARG A 211 -4.18 5.04 40.81
N MET A 212 -3.46 4.55 39.80
CA MET A 212 -3.23 5.32 38.58
C MET A 212 -4.55 5.61 37.86
N ALA A 213 -5.40 4.60 37.65
CA ALA A 213 -6.72 4.76 37.01
C ALA A 213 -7.59 5.83 37.68
N ASN A 214 -7.65 5.85 39.01
CA ASN A 214 -8.51 6.79 39.74
C ASN A 214 -7.92 8.20 39.86
N ASN A 215 -6.60 8.37 39.74
CA ASN A 215 -5.92 9.64 40.05
C ASN A 215 -5.24 10.30 38.85
N SER A 216 -5.16 9.63 37.69
CA SER A 216 -4.54 10.17 36.48
C SER A 216 -5.52 10.94 35.57
N LYS A 217 -6.75 11.21 36.00
CA LYS A 217 -7.81 11.81 35.15
C LYS A 217 -7.97 11.07 33.80
N GLY A 218 -7.98 9.75 33.84
CA GLY A 218 -8.15 8.91 32.66
C GLY A 218 -6.89 8.67 31.82
N SER A 219 -5.79 9.41 32.00
CA SER A 219 -4.58 9.24 31.16
C SER A 219 -4.00 7.82 31.20
N PHE A 220 -4.01 7.14 32.36
CA PHE A 220 -3.63 5.73 32.48
C PHE A 220 -4.56 4.80 31.71
N LEU A 221 -5.87 4.98 31.85
CA LEU A 221 -6.85 4.12 31.18
C LEU A 221 -6.83 4.31 29.66
N ARG A 222 -6.60 5.54 29.17
CA ARG A 222 -6.49 5.83 27.73
C ARG A 222 -5.28 5.17 27.06
N PHE A 223 -4.28 4.76 27.84
CA PHE A 223 -3.13 4.01 27.33
C PHE A 223 -3.46 2.53 27.04
N LEU A 224 -4.59 2.04 27.54
CA LEU A 224 -5.09 0.69 27.32
C LEU A 224 -6.17 0.67 26.24
N SER A 225 -6.39 -0.49 25.64
CA SER A 225 -7.47 -0.74 24.68
C SER A 225 -8.86 -0.37 25.21
N ILE A 226 -9.79 -0.13 24.29
CA ILE A 226 -11.15 0.34 24.60
C ILE A 226 -12.04 -0.71 25.30
N ASP A 227 -11.63 -1.98 25.31
CA ASP A 227 -12.27 -3.01 26.14
C ASP A 227 -11.96 -2.84 27.63
N ARG A 228 -11.00 -1.98 28.03
CA ARG A 228 -10.60 -1.80 29.42
C ARG A 228 -11.79 -1.70 30.39
N ALA A 229 -11.74 -2.48 31.47
CA ALA A 229 -12.81 -2.56 32.45
C ALA A 229 -12.30 -2.92 33.83
N PHE A 230 -13.08 -2.58 34.86
CA PHE A 230 -12.86 -3.12 36.20
C PHE A 230 -13.72 -4.38 36.38
N LEU A 231 -13.08 -5.54 36.24
CA LEU A 231 -13.72 -6.85 36.26
C LEU A 231 -13.96 -7.34 37.69
N PRO A 232 -15.14 -7.88 38.01
CA PRO A 232 -15.43 -8.42 39.32
C PRO A 232 -14.57 -9.65 39.60
N ASP A 233 -13.88 -9.64 40.74
CA ASP A 233 -13.06 -10.75 41.22
C ASP A 233 -13.10 -10.82 42.74
N ASN A 234 -13.67 -11.90 43.26
CA ASN A 234 -13.82 -12.12 44.70
C ASN A 234 -12.48 -12.37 45.41
N ASN A 235 -11.43 -12.76 44.67
CA ASN A 235 -10.10 -12.96 45.24
C ASN A 235 -9.31 -11.64 45.35
N SER A 236 -9.80 -10.56 44.73
CA SER A 236 -9.18 -9.25 44.85
C SER A 236 -9.63 -8.53 46.12
N ASN A 237 -8.69 -7.87 46.79
CA ASN A 237 -8.96 -7.01 47.94
C ASN A 237 -9.30 -5.56 47.53
N LEU A 238 -9.25 -5.24 46.23
CA LEU A 238 -9.49 -3.90 45.71
C LEU A 238 -10.96 -3.71 45.39
N ILE A 239 -11.52 -2.58 45.83
CA ILE A 239 -12.90 -2.19 45.53
C ILE A 239 -12.87 -1.11 44.45
N GLY A 240 -13.53 -1.36 43.32
CA GLY A 240 -13.56 -0.44 42.19
C GLY A 240 -14.89 -0.43 41.44
N PRO A 241 -14.98 0.40 40.39
CA PRO A 241 -16.23 0.69 39.67
C PRO A 241 -16.55 -0.41 38.64
N ILE A 242 -17.36 -1.39 39.02
CA ILE A 242 -17.82 -2.47 38.12
C ILE A 242 -18.72 -1.86 37.05
N ASN A 243 -18.48 -2.20 35.78
CA ASN A 243 -19.16 -1.59 34.61
C ASN A 243 -19.07 -0.05 34.60
N GLY A 244 -17.96 0.51 35.09
CA GLY A 244 -17.75 1.95 35.08
C GLY A 244 -17.43 2.50 33.70
N GLU A 245 -18.02 3.64 33.36
CA GLU A 245 -17.77 4.35 32.09
C GLU A 245 -16.79 5.52 32.31
N LEU A 246 -15.74 5.57 31.48
CA LEU A 246 -14.78 6.66 31.45
C LEU A 246 -15.34 7.84 30.62
N GLN A 247 -15.51 8.99 31.26
CA GLN A 247 -15.98 10.21 30.62
C GLN A 247 -14.84 10.97 29.90
N GLU A 248 -15.19 11.92 29.04
CA GLU A 248 -14.21 12.76 28.31
C GLU A 248 -13.31 13.59 29.24
N ASP A 249 -13.83 14.00 30.40
CA ASP A 249 -13.08 14.74 31.42
C ASP A 249 -12.14 13.84 32.26
N GLY A 250 -12.14 12.53 31.99
CA GLY A 250 -11.31 11.55 32.67
C GLY A 250 -11.91 11.01 33.98
N THR A 251 -13.15 11.38 34.32
CA THR A 251 -13.86 10.83 35.48
C THR A 251 -14.49 9.47 35.15
N ILE A 252 -14.66 8.63 36.16
CA ILE A 252 -15.28 7.30 36.03
C ILE A 252 -16.63 7.32 36.75
N ILE A 253 -17.70 6.99 36.05
CA ILE A 253 -19.06 6.91 36.61
C ILE A 253 -19.46 5.44 36.65
N SER A 254 -19.93 4.96 37.80
CA SER A 254 -20.44 3.59 37.96
C SER A 254 -21.55 3.52 39.01
N ASP A 255 -22.57 2.72 38.72
CA ASP A 255 -23.68 2.41 39.62
C ASP A 255 -23.32 1.35 40.67
N SER A 256 -22.23 0.60 40.47
CA SER A 256 -21.87 -0.53 41.32
C SER A 256 -20.39 -0.60 41.64
N TRP A 257 -20.07 -0.67 42.93
CA TRP A 257 -18.72 -0.82 43.42
C TRP A 257 -18.57 -2.18 44.11
N GLY A 258 -17.49 -2.90 43.80
CA GLY A 258 -17.25 -4.22 44.36
C GLY A 258 -15.81 -4.68 44.18
N ASN A 259 -15.51 -5.87 44.69
CA ASN A 259 -14.17 -6.45 44.61
C ASN A 259 -13.85 -6.81 43.16
N GLY A 260 -12.67 -6.42 42.69
CA GLY A 260 -12.27 -6.64 41.30
C GLY A 260 -10.88 -6.14 40.95
N ARG A 261 -10.60 -6.10 39.65
CA ARG A 261 -9.30 -5.69 39.09
C ARG A 261 -9.50 -5.00 37.74
N TRP A 262 -8.59 -4.09 37.40
CA TRP A 262 -8.54 -3.56 36.05
C TRP A 262 -8.03 -4.62 35.08
N SER A 263 -8.60 -4.66 33.88
CA SER A 263 -8.17 -5.55 32.81
C SER A 263 -8.46 -4.93 31.44
N ALA A 264 -7.63 -5.24 30.45
CA ALA A 264 -7.76 -4.86 29.05
C ALA A 264 -7.01 -5.87 28.16
N SER A 265 -7.32 -5.92 26.86
CA SER A 265 -6.70 -6.83 25.90
C SER A 265 -5.35 -6.36 25.35
N SER A 266 -5.10 -5.06 25.29
CA SER A 266 -3.85 -4.53 24.73
C SER A 266 -3.46 -3.17 25.31
N ALA A 267 -2.19 -2.79 25.08
CA ALA A 267 -1.62 -1.49 25.41
C ALA A 267 -0.61 -1.07 24.33
N TRP A 268 -0.18 0.19 24.42
CA TRP A 268 0.80 0.74 23.49
C TRP A 268 2.24 0.62 24.00
N MET A 269 3.17 0.48 23.06
CA MET A 269 4.59 0.75 23.23
C MET A 269 5.01 1.76 22.17
N ILE A 270 5.46 2.93 22.60
CA ILE A 270 5.65 4.09 21.73
C ILE A 270 7.13 4.49 21.71
N LEU A 271 7.67 4.68 20.52
CA LEU A 271 8.99 5.25 20.29
C LEU A 271 8.87 6.67 19.79
N ASN A 272 9.80 7.54 20.17
CA ASN A 272 9.92 8.88 19.61
C ASN A 272 11.34 9.08 19.05
N MET A 273 11.45 9.34 17.75
CA MET A 273 12.70 9.28 17.00
C MET A 273 13.10 10.65 16.44
N ASP A 274 14.36 11.02 16.57
CA ASP A 274 14.94 12.23 15.96
C ASP A 274 15.10 12.03 14.45
N ARG A 275 14.05 12.44 13.72
CA ARG A 275 13.96 12.31 12.27
C ARG A 275 15.10 13.03 11.54
N ASP A 276 15.45 14.24 11.97
CA ASP A 276 16.50 15.04 11.34
C ASP A 276 17.86 14.37 11.52
N LYS A 277 18.13 13.84 12.71
CA LYS A 277 19.36 13.09 12.99
C LYS A 277 19.44 11.80 12.19
N MET A 278 18.33 11.07 12.06
CA MET A 278 18.27 9.87 11.20
C MET A 278 18.61 10.22 9.75
N GLN A 279 18.02 11.28 9.19
CA GLN A 279 18.31 11.71 7.81
C GLN A 279 19.76 12.13 7.61
N GLN A 280 20.36 12.81 8.59
CA GLN A 280 21.79 13.16 8.56
C GLN A 280 22.72 11.94 8.60
N GLU A 281 22.26 10.83 9.18
CA GLU A 281 22.99 9.56 9.25
C GLU A 281 22.62 8.57 8.14
N GLY A 282 21.90 9.02 7.10
CA GLY A 282 21.68 8.28 5.87
C GLY A 282 20.42 7.44 5.80
N TRP A 283 19.46 7.71 6.67
CA TRP A 283 18.11 7.14 6.61
C TRP A 283 17.17 7.99 5.74
N THR A 284 16.22 7.35 5.05
CA THR A 284 15.19 8.04 4.27
C THR A 284 13.79 7.52 4.63
N PHE A 285 12.85 8.46 4.74
CA PHE A 285 11.42 8.22 4.93
C PHE A 285 10.65 8.26 3.60
N SER A 286 11.37 8.17 2.48
CA SER A 286 10.78 8.07 1.14
C SER A 286 11.46 6.93 0.41
N TRP A 287 10.64 5.98 -0.04
CA TRP A 287 11.05 4.83 -0.82
C TRP A 287 11.67 5.22 -2.16
N LEU A 288 11.27 6.36 -2.72
CA LEU A 288 11.86 6.89 -3.96
C LEU A 288 13.36 7.19 -3.84
N ASN A 289 13.82 7.57 -2.65
CA ASN A 289 15.22 7.89 -2.37
C ASN A 289 15.97 6.72 -1.68
N ALA A 290 15.27 5.61 -1.44
CA ALA A 290 15.83 4.45 -0.77
C ALA A 290 16.56 3.51 -1.74
N SER A 291 17.51 2.75 -1.21
CA SER A 291 18.15 1.66 -1.93
C SER A 291 17.12 0.61 -2.35
N SER A 292 17.16 0.23 -3.63
CA SER A 292 16.36 -0.86 -4.18
C SER A 292 17.00 -2.20 -3.85
N GLU A 293 16.61 -2.76 -2.71
CA GLU A 293 17.05 -4.09 -2.24
C GLU A 293 15.85 -5.06 -2.17
N PHE A 294 16.13 -6.37 -2.24
CA PHE A 294 15.09 -7.40 -2.35
C PHE A 294 14.90 -8.10 -1.00
N GLY A 295 14.01 -7.57 -0.17
CA GLY A 295 13.67 -8.09 1.17
C GLY A 295 12.49 -9.06 1.15
N TYR A 296 12.51 -10.05 0.26
CA TYR A 296 11.44 -11.04 0.14
C TYR A 296 12.02 -12.45 -0.05
N LYS A 297 11.43 -13.45 0.62
CA LYS A 297 11.76 -14.87 0.48
C LYS A 297 10.58 -15.65 -0.08
N ILE A 298 10.87 -16.66 -0.88
CA ILE A 298 9.83 -17.57 -1.40
C ILE A 298 9.66 -18.70 -0.39
N ASP A 299 8.47 -18.82 0.19
CA ASP A 299 8.08 -19.97 1.01
C ASP A 299 6.94 -20.74 0.31
N GLY A 300 7.23 -21.95 -0.15
CA GLY A 300 6.30 -22.74 -0.96
C GLY A 300 5.91 -22.05 -2.28
N PHE A 301 4.69 -21.51 -2.34
CA PHE A 301 4.15 -20.73 -3.46
C PHE A 301 3.89 -19.26 -3.11
N GLU A 302 4.12 -18.89 -1.86
CA GLU A 302 3.88 -17.55 -1.33
C GLU A 302 5.21 -16.79 -1.23
N LEU A 303 5.12 -15.47 -1.41
CA LEU A 303 6.24 -14.57 -1.24
C LEU A 303 6.08 -13.90 0.11
N VAL A 304 6.95 -14.23 1.05
CA VAL A 304 6.90 -13.71 2.42
C VAL A 304 7.94 -12.61 2.57
N THR A 305 7.62 -11.59 3.36
CA THR A 305 8.55 -10.51 3.71
C THR A 305 9.74 -11.07 4.49
N ASP A 306 10.94 -10.64 4.13
CA ASP A 306 12.19 -10.93 4.82
C ASP A 306 12.89 -9.59 5.06
N PRO A 307 12.63 -8.94 6.22
CA PRO A 307 13.08 -7.58 6.49
C PRO A 307 14.59 -7.41 6.29
N ILE A 308 14.97 -6.26 5.76
CA ILE A 308 16.39 -5.95 5.57
C ILE A 308 16.92 -5.29 6.83
N GLU A 309 17.87 -5.96 7.47
CA GLU A 309 18.61 -5.40 8.61
C GLU A 309 19.69 -4.43 8.14
N TYR A 310 19.45 -3.13 8.34
CA TYR A 310 20.47 -2.10 8.13
C TYR A 310 21.22 -1.78 9.41
N THR A 311 22.55 -1.70 9.31
CA THR A 311 23.38 -1.11 10.36
C THR A 311 23.51 0.39 10.17
N ASN A 312 23.66 1.13 11.25
CA ASN A 312 23.83 2.58 11.15
C ASN A 312 25.09 3.01 10.39
N ASP A 313 26.18 2.25 10.57
CA ASP A 313 27.44 2.53 9.88
C ASP A 313 27.31 2.34 8.37
N GLU A 314 26.50 1.36 7.92
CA GLU A 314 26.18 1.15 6.51
C GLU A 314 25.41 2.34 5.93
N CYS A 315 24.34 2.76 6.59
CA CYS A 315 23.51 3.87 6.11
C CYS A 315 24.28 5.18 6.04
N LYS A 316 25.11 5.44 7.06
CA LYS A 316 26.00 6.59 7.09
C LYS A 316 27.02 6.53 5.95
N SER A 317 27.60 5.36 5.69
CA SER A 317 28.53 5.17 4.58
C SER A 317 27.86 5.39 3.22
N LYS A 318 26.62 4.92 3.03
CA LYS A 318 25.83 5.17 1.81
C LYS A 318 25.62 6.66 1.57
N ALA A 319 25.25 7.41 2.62
CA ALA A 319 25.09 8.85 2.56
C ALA A 319 26.41 9.60 2.25
N GLU A 320 27.52 9.25 2.91
CA GLU A 320 28.84 9.84 2.67
C GLU A 320 29.34 9.60 1.23
N ASN A 321 29.00 8.44 0.66
CA ASN A 321 29.31 8.07 -0.73
C ASN A 321 28.31 8.61 -1.75
N ASN A 322 27.32 9.41 -1.32
CA ASN A 322 26.28 10.00 -2.17
C ASN A 322 25.52 8.94 -3.00
N SER A 323 25.30 7.77 -2.39
CA SER A 323 24.51 6.64 -2.91
C SER A 323 23.08 6.68 -2.38
N ASP A 324 22.23 5.75 -2.83
CA ASP A 324 20.84 5.65 -2.34
C ASP A 324 20.80 5.32 -0.84
N LEU A 325 19.86 5.93 -0.11
CA LEU A 325 19.79 5.92 1.35
C LEU A 325 19.11 4.65 1.88
N CYS A 326 19.26 4.35 3.17
CA CYS A 326 18.54 3.22 3.79
C CYS A 326 17.07 3.57 4.02
N SER A 327 16.15 2.68 3.63
CA SER A 327 14.72 2.87 3.93
C SER A 327 14.47 2.68 5.41
N VAL A 328 13.73 3.61 6.03
CA VAL A 328 13.26 3.47 7.40
C VAL A 328 12.17 2.40 7.52
N GLU A 329 11.41 2.12 6.47
CA GLU A 329 10.40 1.04 6.53
C GLU A 329 11.00 -0.35 6.67
N TRP A 330 12.22 -0.58 6.17
CA TRP A 330 12.91 -1.83 6.47
C TRP A 330 13.30 -1.93 7.95
N LEU A 331 13.65 -0.80 8.57
CA LEU A 331 13.94 -0.72 10.00
C LEU A 331 12.70 -0.95 10.86
N TYR A 332 11.53 -0.48 10.42
CA TYR A 332 10.26 -0.76 11.08
C TYR A 332 10.00 -2.26 11.20
N LEU A 333 10.08 -2.95 10.07
CA LEU A 333 9.83 -4.38 9.99
C LEU A 333 10.90 -5.19 10.71
N SER A 334 12.18 -4.79 10.64
CA SER A 334 13.25 -5.48 11.36
C SER A 334 13.09 -5.34 12.88
N LEU A 335 12.70 -4.15 13.37
CA LEU A 335 12.42 -3.94 14.79
C LEU A 335 11.19 -4.72 15.25
N GLU A 336 10.15 -4.80 14.42
CA GLU A 336 8.98 -5.64 14.72
C GLU A 336 9.37 -7.12 14.77
N GLU A 337 10.17 -7.61 13.83
CA GLU A 337 10.68 -8.98 13.80
C GLU A 337 11.49 -9.30 15.07
N ASP A 338 12.46 -8.46 15.43
CA ASP A 338 13.26 -8.56 16.67
C ASP A 338 12.38 -8.61 17.92
N LEU A 339 11.34 -7.77 17.97
CA LEU A 339 10.40 -7.77 19.08
C LEU A 339 9.56 -9.05 19.10
N ARG A 340 9.08 -9.52 17.95
CA ARG A 340 8.24 -10.72 17.83
C ARG A 340 9.00 -12.00 18.16
N GLU A 341 10.31 -12.07 17.91
CA GLU A 341 11.13 -13.21 18.35
C GLU A 341 11.09 -13.43 19.87
N THR A 342 10.86 -12.38 20.64
CA THR A 342 10.81 -12.43 22.11
C THR A 342 9.40 -12.61 22.68
N ASP A 343 8.36 -12.59 21.84
CA ASP A 343 6.97 -12.78 22.28
C ASP A 343 6.76 -14.19 22.88
N LYS A 344 6.03 -14.23 23.99
CA LYS A 344 5.59 -15.45 24.68
C LYS A 344 4.12 -15.36 25.08
N THR A 345 3.78 -14.33 25.85
CA THR A 345 2.41 -14.12 26.36
C THR A 345 1.70 -12.95 25.69
N VAL A 346 2.43 -12.21 24.86
CA VAL A 346 1.87 -11.16 24.00
C VAL A 346 2.13 -11.45 22.52
N VAL A 347 1.48 -10.68 21.67
CA VAL A 347 1.80 -10.52 20.25
C VAL A 347 2.09 -9.05 20.03
N THR A 348 3.28 -8.75 19.52
CA THR A 348 3.70 -7.38 19.21
C THR A 348 3.46 -7.10 17.73
N ILE A 349 2.74 -6.02 17.42
CA ILE A 349 2.43 -5.63 16.03
C ILE A 349 2.75 -4.15 15.87
N LEU A 350 3.45 -3.80 14.78
CA LEU A 350 3.63 -2.41 14.40
C LEU A 350 2.40 -1.90 13.65
N LEU A 351 1.85 -0.76 14.04
CA LEU A 351 0.61 -0.25 13.47
C LEU A 351 0.85 0.97 12.57
N GLY A 352 0.32 0.92 11.36
CA GLY A 352 0.27 2.06 10.43
C GLY A 352 1.57 2.38 9.68
N GLU A 353 2.51 1.44 9.61
CA GLU A 353 3.83 1.62 8.99
C GLU A 353 4.16 0.43 8.06
N GLY A 354 5.02 0.65 7.05
CA GLY A 354 5.40 -0.38 6.08
C GLY A 354 4.47 -0.66 4.88
N PRO A 355 3.48 0.19 4.51
CA PRO A 355 2.55 -0.12 3.42
C PRO A 355 3.25 -0.25 2.07
N ASN A 356 4.42 0.37 1.88
CA ASN A 356 5.18 0.21 0.66
C ASN A 356 5.77 -1.19 0.55
N VAL A 357 6.30 -1.77 1.62
CA VAL A 357 6.81 -3.14 1.60
C VAL A 357 5.70 -4.11 1.23
N GLU A 358 4.55 -3.99 1.90
CA GLU A 358 3.43 -4.91 1.73
C GLU A 358 2.86 -4.83 0.30
N VAL A 359 2.61 -3.63 -0.21
CA VAL A 359 2.10 -3.49 -1.58
C VAL A 359 3.13 -3.96 -2.62
N ASN A 360 4.44 -3.72 -2.42
CA ASN A 360 5.44 -4.24 -3.35
C ASN A 360 5.54 -5.79 -3.28
N ARG A 361 5.35 -6.41 -2.11
CA ARG A 361 5.23 -7.87 -1.93
C ARG A 361 4.04 -8.41 -2.71
N GLU A 362 2.86 -7.83 -2.51
CA GLU A 362 1.61 -8.25 -3.16
C GLU A 362 1.70 -8.14 -4.68
N LEU A 363 2.37 -7.11 -5.20
CA LEU A 363 2.60 -6.96 -6.63
C LEU A 363 3.48 -8.06 -7.21
N LEU A 364 4.52 -8.47 -6.49
CA LEU A 364 5.38 -9.57 -6.88
C LEU A 364 4.67 -10.92 -6.76
N SER A 365 3.90 -11.13 -5.68
CA SER A 365 3.04 -12.30 -5.49
C SER A 365 2.05 -12.46 -6.65
N SER A 366 1.44 -11.36 -7.08
CA SER A 366 0.51 -11.28 -8.22
C SER A 366 1.15 -11.50 -9.60
N ALA A 367 2.46 -11.67 -9.72
CA ALA A 367 3.14 -11.88 -11.00
C ALA A 367 2.63 -13.12 -11.76
N HIS A 368 2.19 -14.16 -11.04
CA HIS A 368 1.61 -15.37 -11.63
C HIS A 368 0.32 -15.07 -12.43
N LEU A 369 -0.51 -14.13 -11.96
CA LEU A 369 -1.73 -13.69 -12.65
C LEU A 369 -1.39 -12.99 -13.96
N ILE A 370 -0.31 -12.19 -13.99
CA ILE A 370 0.17 -11.52 -15.21
C ILE A 370 0.61 -12.56 -16.25
N ILE A 371 1.34 -13.59 -15.83
CA ILE A 371 1.76 -14.69 -16.72
C ILE A 371 0.52 -15.40 -17.29
N MET A 372 -0.46 -15.71 -16.44
CA MET A 372 -1.73 -16.34 -16.87
C MET A 372 -2.47 -15.47 -17.89
N MET A 373 -2.55 -14.15 -17.66
CA MET A 373 -3.14 -13.21 -18.62
C MET A 373 -2.42 -13.23 -19.97
N ILE A 374 -1.09 -13.23 -19.98
CA ILE A 374 -0.30 -13.30 -21.23
C ILE A 374 -0.61 -14.59 -21.99
N VAL A 375 -0.69 -15.73 -21.30
CA VAL A 375 -1.04 -17.02 -21.92
C VAL A 375 -2.44 -16.95 -22.55
N ILE A 376 -3.42 -16.41 -21.83
CA ILE A 376 -4.79 -16.23 -22.33
C ILE A 376 -4.80 -15.31 -23.54
N VAL A 377 -4.11 -14.17 -23.49
CA VAL A 377 -4.01 -13.22 -24.61
C VAL A 377 -3.41 -13.89 -25.85
N VAL A 378 -2.30 -14.62 -25.69
CA VAL A 378 -1.66 -15.34 -26.81
C VAL A 378 -2.62 -16.40 -27.38
N PHE A 379 -3.33 -17.13 -26.53
CA PHE A 379 -4.34 -18.11 -26.96
C PHE A 379 -5.47 -17.44 -27.74
N LEU A 380 -6.03 -16.33 -27.24
CA LEU A 380 -7.10 -15.58 -27.89
C LEU A 380 -6.65 -14.97 -29.22
N LEU A 381 -5.45 -14.39 -29.28
CA LEU A 381 -4.84 -13.88 -30.50
C LEU A 381 -4.65 -14.99 -31.53
N TRP A 382 -4.15 -16.16 -31.11
CA TRP A 382 -4.02 -17.32 -31.98
C TRP A 382 -5.36 -17.81 -32.49
N PHE A 383 -6.36 -17.91 -31.63
CA PHE A 383 -7.71 -18.35 -32.00
C PHE A 383 -8.38 -17.39 -32.99
N ASN A 384 -8.16 -16.08 -32.82
CA ASN A 384 -8.74 -15.02 -33.65
C ASN A 384 -8.00 -14.86 -35.00
N LEU A 385 -6.67 -14.76 -34.98
CA LEU A 385 -5.85 -14.52 -36.19
C LEU A 385 -5.53 -15.81 -36.96
N ARG A 386 -5.54 -16.97 -36.29
CA ARG A 386 -5.35 -18.33 -36.84
C ARG A 386 -4.07 -18.54 -37.64
N ARG A 387 -3.09 -17.65 -37.46
CA ARG A 387 -1.81 -17.69 -38.18
C ARG A 387 -0.69 -17.26 -37.23
N ILE A 388 0.26 -18.17 -37.00
CA ILE A 388 1.36 -17.98 -36.04
C ILE A 388 2.17 -16.71 -36.36
N SER A 389 2.41 -16.41 -37.65
CA SER A 389 3.11 -15.17 -38.04
C SER A 389 2.40 -13.92 -37.54
N ASP A 390 1.07 -13.92 -37.51
CA ASP A 390 0.31 -12.73 -37.13
C ASP A 390 0.34 -12.56 -35.62
N VAL A 391 0.22 -13.66 -34.86
CA VAL A 391 0.36 -13.66 -33.39
C VAL A 391 1.75 -13.15 -32.99
N ILE A 392 2.81 -13.61 -33.65
CA ILE A 392 4.18 -13.17 -33.36
C ILE A 392 4.35 -11.67 -33.69
N ILE A 393 3.86 -11.22 -34.85
CA ILE A 393 3.99 -9.80 -35.23
C ILE A 393 3.22 -8.90 -34.26
N VAL A 394 2.00 -9.28 -33.88
CA VAL A 394 1.21 -8.54 -32.89
C VAL A 394 1.90 -8.56 -31.53
N GLY A 395 2.36 -9.72 -31.08
CA GLY A 395 3.08 -9.87 -29.81
C GLY A 395 4.33 -8.99 -29.73
N ILE A 396 5.14 -8.94 -30.80
CA ILE A 396 6.29 -8.03 -30.87
C ILE A 396 5.84 -6.57 -30.81
N GLY A 397 4.79 -6.21 -31.54
CA GLY A 397 4.23 -4.85 -31.50
C GLY A 397 3.77 -4.44 -30.10
N LEU A 398 3.12 -5.35 -29.37
CA LEU A 398 2.66 -5.15 -28.00
C LEU A 398 3.82 -5.02 -27.02
N ILE A 399 4.82 -5.91 -27.09
CA ILE A 399 6.02 -5.83 -26.25
C ILE A 399 6.74 -4.51 -26.47
N LEU A 400 6.90 -4.07 -27.72
CA LEU A 400 7.49 -2.78 -28.01
C LEU A 400 6.63 -1.62 -27.51
N ALA A 401 5.30 -1.74 -27.54
CA ALA A 401 4.40 -0.70 -27.04
C ALA A 401 4.53 -0.54 -25.52
N LEU A 402 4.60 -1.64 -24.79
CA LEU A 402 4.88 -1.63 -23.35
C LEU A 402 6.28 -1.07 -23.06
N LEU A 403 7.29 -1.46 -23.84
CA LEU A 403 8.64 -0.92 -23.70
C LEU A 403 8.68 0.60 -23.95
N TRP A 404 7.96 1.10 -24.95
CA TRP A 404 7.90 2.53 -25.24
C TRP A 404 7.12 3.30 -24.18
N MET A 405 6.01 2.74 -23.68
CA MET A 405 5.28 3.30 -22.56
C MET A 405 6.21 3.48 -21.37
N GLN A 406 6.81 2.40 -20.88
CA GLN A 406 7.70 2.45 -19.72
C GLN A 406 8.95 3.29 -19.98
N GLY A 407 9.51 3.21 -21.19
CA GLY A 407 10.63 4.07 -21.59
C GLY A 407 10.29 5.55 -21.50
N LEU A 408 9.13 5.96 -22.00
CA LEU A 408 8.68 7.35 -21.91
C LEU A 408 8.44 7.78 -20.46
N ILE A 409 7.81 6.93 -19.65
CA ILE A 409 7.59 7.15 -18.20
C ILE A 409 8.93 7.38 -17.49
N GLY A 410 9.89 6.47 -17.65
CA GLY A 410 11.19 6.61 -16.99
C GLY A 410 12.01 7.80 -17.52
N TRP A 411 11.92 8.12 -18.81
CA TRP A 411 12.53 9.36 -19.33
C TRP A 411 11.93 10.61 -18.69
N SER A 412 10.61 10.66 -18.49
CA SER A 412 9.99 11.78 -17.75
C SER A 412 10.41 11.83 -16.29
N MET A 413 10.62 10.69 -15.61
CA MET A 413 11.17 10.66 -14.24
C MET A 413 12.60 11.23 -14.21
N ILE A 414 13.49 10.73 -15.07
CA ILE A 414 14.89 11.17 -15.17
C ILE A 414 14.98 12.67 -15.49
N LEU A 415 14.19 13.14 -16.46
CA LEU A 415 14.19 14.54 -16.86
C LEU A 415 13.54 15.43 -15.80
N GLY A 416 12.47 14.95 -15.15
CA GLY A 416 11.79 15.64 -14.06
C GLY A 416 12.72 15.91 -12.89
N LYS A 417 13.41 14.87 -12.40
CA LYS A 417 14.41 14.97 -11.33
C LYS A 417 15.53 15.95 -11.67
N LYS A 418 15.99 15.96 -12.92
CA LYS A 418 17.05 16.87 -13.39
C LYS A 418 16.60 18.34 -13.48
N ILE A 419 15.34 18.57 -13.82
CA ILE A 419 14.77 19.92 -14.01
C ILE A 419 14.14 20.45 -12.72
N GLY A 420 13.94 19.60 -11.70
CA GLY A 420 13.23 19.93 -10.46
C GLY A 420 11.73 20.05 -10.66
N PHE A 421 11.17 19.33 -11.64
CA PHE A 421 9.74 19.32 -11.94
C PHE A 421 9.24 17.89 -12.18
N GLU A 422 8.79 17.25 -11.10
CA GLU A 422 8.32 15.87 -11.11
C GLU A 422 6.80 15.85 -11.32
N ILE A 423 6.38 15.30 -12.47
CA ILE A 423 4.95 15.16 -12.84
C ILE A 423 4.48 13.72 -12.60
N ILE A 424 5.40 12.75 -12.70
CA ILE A 424 5.10 11.33 -12.65
C ILE A 424 5.69 10.74 -11.39
N PHE A 425 4.80 10.17 -10.60
CA PHE A 425 5.07 9.35 -9.44
C PHE A 425 4.47 7.97 -9.70
N ARG A 426 5.25 6.90 -9.48
CA ARG A 426 4.89 5.50 -9.71
C ARG A 426 3.87 5.03 -8.68
N SER A 427 2.59 4.91 -9.04
CA SER A 427 1.49 4.62 -8.10
C SER A 427 0.95 3.21 -8.26
N GLN A 428 0.10 2.75 -7.33
CA GLN A 428 -0.61 1.48 -7.49
C GLN A 428 -1.44 1.46 -8.80
N PHE A 429 -2.02 2.59 -9.22
CA PHE A 429 -2.74 2.72 -10.49
C PHE A 429 -1.83 2.48 -11.70
N SER A 430 -0.53 2.79 -11.60
CA SER A 430 0.45 2.55 -12.67
C SER A 430 0.58 1.06 -13.01
N ASN A 431 0.22 0.15 -12.09
CA ASN A 431 0.22 -1.30 -12.32
C ASN A 431 -0.92 -1.77 -13.23
N LEU A 432 -1.98 -0.97 -13.39
CA LEU A 432 -3.08 -1.26 -14.31
C LEU A 432 -2.71 -0.96 -15.77
N LEU A 433 -1.69 -0.13 -15.99
CA LEU A 433 -1.33 0.35 -17.32
C LEU A 433 -0.93 -0.75 -18.31
N PRO A 434 -0.09 -1.75 -17.97
CA PRO A 434 0.25 -2.80 -18.91
C PRO A 434 -0.98 -3.55 -19.43
N ILE A 435 -1.95 -3.83 -18.56
CA ILE A 435 -3.21 -4.50 -18.92
C ILE A 435 -4.02 -3.64 -19.88
N LEU A 436 -4.18 -2.35 -19.55
CA LEU A 436 -4.88 -1.37 -20.37
C LEU A 436 -4.25 -1.24 -21.77
N ILE A 437 -2.93 -1.10 -21.85
CA ILE A 437 -2.20 -0.91 -23.11
C ILE A 437 -2.18 -2.19 -23.94
N LEU A 438 -2.12 -3.37 -23.31
CA LEU A 438 -2.29 -4.63 -24.01
C LEU A 438 -3.67 -4.72 -24.66
N ALA A 439 -4.74 -4.40 -23.93
CA ALA A 439 -6.11 -4.44 -24.47
C ALA A 439 -6.27 -3.50 -25.70
N LEU A 440 -5.87 -2.24 -25.56
CA LEU A 440 -5.96 -1.25 -26.66
C LEU A 440 -5.05 -1.63 -27.84
N GLY A 441 -3.83 -2.09 -27.56
CA GLY A 441 -2.88 -2.50 -28.59
C GLY A 441 -3.35 -3.73 -29.38
N ILE A 442 -4.02 -4.68 -28.71
CA ILE A 442 -4.62 -5.85 -29.34
C ILE A 442 -5.72 -5.40 -30.30
N ASP A 443 -6.65 -4.56 -29.87
CA ASP A 443 -7.75 -4.06 -30.70
C ASP A 443 -7.26 -3.34 -31.96
N ASP A 444 -6.28 -2.44 -31.80
CA ASP A 444 -5.65 -1.70 -32.90
C ASP A 444 -5.06 -2.65 -33.96
N SER A 445 -4.28 -3.64 -33.50
CA SER A 445 -3.64 -4.61 -34.38
C SER A 445 -4.64 -5.54 -35.06
N LEU A 446 -5.67 -6.00 -34.34
CA LEU A 446 -6.71 -6.88 -34.86
C LEU A 446 -7.50 -6.18 -35.96
N HIS A 447 -7.96 -4.95 -35.74
CA HIS A 447 -8.69 -4.19 -36.76
C HIS A 447 -7.84 -3.97 -38.02
N ALA A 448 -6.57 -3.60 -37.85
CA ALA A 448 -5.69 -3.33 -38.99
C ALA A 448 -5.34 -4.63 -39.76
N LEU A 449 -5.05 -5.73 -39.07
CA LEU A 449 -4.74 -7.02 -39.69
C LEU A 449 -5.96 -7.67 -40.34
N HIS A 450 -7.15 -7.60 -39.73
CA HIS A 450 -8.37 -8.10 -40.36
C HIS A 450 -8.69 -7.34 -41.63
N ARG A 451 -8.55 -6.01 -41.65
CA ARG A 451 -8.75 -5.25 -42.88
C ARG A 451 -7.73 -5.59 -43.96
N TYR A 452 -6.48 -5.81 -43.56
CA TYR A 452 -5.44 -6.27 -44.49
C TYR A 452 -5.83 -7.63 -45.11
N LYS A 453 -6.25 -8.60 -44.31
CA LYS A 453 -6.72 -9.92 -44.78
C LYS A 453 -7.97 -9.82 -45.65
N GLU A 454 -8.91 -8.94 -45.32
CA GLU A 454 -10.12 -8.71 -46.09
C GLU A 454 -9.79 -8.20 -47.50
N GLU A 455 -8.91 -7.20 -47.63
CA GLU A 455 -8.49 -6.69 -48.94
C GLU A 455 -7.70 -7.72 -49.75
N ARG A 456 -6.92 -8.57 -49.08
CA ARG A 456 -6.24 -9.72 -49.69
C ARG A 456 -7.22 -10.72 -50.26
N ARG A 457 -8.27 -11.08 -49.49
CA ARG A 457 -9.37 -11.95 -49.96
C ARG A 457 -10.13 -11.33 -51.14
N ASN A 458 -10.26 -10.00 -51.16
CA ASN A 458 -10.84 -9.26 -52.28
C ASN A 458 -9.91 -9.16 -53.51
N GLY A 459 -8.79 -9.90 -53.53
CA GLY A 459 -7.89 -10.01 -54.69
C GLY A 459 -6.96 -8.80 -54.89
N LYS A 460 -6.80 -7.93 -53.89
CA LYS A 460 -5.86 -6.79 -53.97
C LYS A 460 -4.41 -7.27 -53.81
N SER A 461 -3.45 -6.54 -54.40
CA SER A 461 -2.03 -6.80 -54.17
C SER A 461 -1.65 -6.61 -52.70
N LEU A 462 -0.52 -7.19 -52.27
CA LEU A 462 -0.02 -7.08 -50.90
C LEU A 462 0.11 -5.60 -50.48
N GLU A 463 0.75 -4.80 -51.32
CA GLU A 463 0.97 -3.38 -51.09
C GLU A 463 -0.36 -2.63 -51.03
N LYS A 464 -1.28 -2.91 -51.96
CA LYS A 464 -2.56 -2.18 -51.99
C LYS A 464 -3.44 -2.52 -50.79
N SER A 465 -3.39 -3.78 -50.33
CA SER A 465 -4.11 -4.24 -49.14
C SER A 465 -3.61 -3.53 -47.88
N ALA A 466 -2.29 -3.42 -47.71
CA ALA A 466 -1.68 -2.73 -46.58
C ALA A 466 -1.94 -1.22 -46.63
N GLU A 467 -1.83 -0.60 -47.81
CA GLU A 467 -2.12 0.82 -48.02
C GLU A 467 -3.57 1.15 -47.63
N ILE A 468 -4.54 0.33 -48.07
CA ILE A 468 -5.96 0.53 -47.73
C ILE A 468 -6.20 0.34 -46.24
N SER A 469 -5.62 -0.70 -45.63
CA SER A 469 -5.75 -0.95 -44.19
C SER A 469 -5.26 0.24 -43.37
N VAL A 470 -4.02 0.69 -43.58
CA VAL A 470 -3.44 1.80 -42.81
C VAL A 470 -4.17 3.12 -43.08
N LYS A 471 -4.56 3.42 -44.33
CA LYS A 471 -5.28 4.67 -44.65
C LYS A 471 -6.69 4.74 -44.06
N ARG A 472 -7.42 3.62 -44.06
CA ARG A 472 -8.83 3.59 -43.63
C ARG A 472 -8.96 3.29 -42.15
N VAL A 473 -8.38 2.18 -41.71
CA VAL A 473 -8.47 1.72 -40.31
C VAL A 473 -7.51 2.51 -39.45
N GLY A 474 -6.27 2.76 -39.90
CA GLY A 474 -5.32 3.59 -39.14
C GLY A 474 -5.83 5.01 -38.85
N LYS A 475 -6.72 5.55 -39.69
CA LYS A 475 -7.40 6.82 -39.42
C LYS A 475 -8.44 6.71 -38.29
N ALA A 476 -9.21 5.62 -38.28
CA ALA A 476 -10.18 5.36 -37.22
C ALA A 476 -9.46 5.16 -35.88
N ILE A 477 -8.40 4.35 -35.89
CA ILE A 477 -7.50 4.12 -34.76
C ILE A 477 -6.89 5.44 -34.27
N LEU A 478 -6.36 6.30 -35.14
CA LEU A 478 -5.82 7.60 -34.73
C LEU A 478 -6.87 8.43 -33.96
N LEU A 479 -8.12 8.42 -34.43
CA LEU A 479 -9.18 9.18 -33.78
C LEU A 479 -9.48 8.62 -32.39
N THR A 480 -9.64 7.30 -32.26
CA THR A 480 -9.93 6.64 -30.99
C THR A 480 -8.77 6.77 -30.00
N SER A 481 -7.53 6.62 -30.45
CA SER A 481 -6.34 6.83 -29.62
C SER A 481 -6.24 8.28 -29.16
N MET A 482 -6.47 9.26 -30.04
CA MET A 482 -6.41 10.69 -29.65
C MET A 482 -7.48 11.05 -28.63
N THR A 483 -8.72 10.57 -28.78
CA THR A 483 -9.78 10.82 -27.79
C THR A 483 -9.45 10.16 -26.45
N THR A 484 -8.83 8.98 -26.48
CA THR A 484 -8.42 8.26 -25.26
C THR A 484 -7.26 8.96 -24.56
N ILE A 485 -6.26 9.44 -25.30
CA ILE A 485 -5.15 10.24 -24.75
C ILE A 485 -5.70 11.50 -24.08
N VAL A 486 -6.61 12.23 -24.75
CA VAL A 486 -7.22 13.45 -24.18
C VAL A 486 -8.03 13.12 -22.93
N ALA A 487 -8.75 11.99 -22.90
CA ALA A 487 -9.50 11.56 -21.73
C ALA A 487 -8.59 11.25 -20.53
N PHE A 488 -7.51 10.51 -20.72
CA PHE A 488 -6.54 10.25 -19.63
C PHE A 488 -5.81 11.52 -19.20
N MET A 489 -5.40 12.36 -20.15
CA MET A 489 -4.74 13.64 -19.85
C MET A 489 -5.65 14.62 -19.11
N ALA A 490 -6.98 14.44 -19.13
CA ALA A 490 -7.89 15.23 -18.32
C ALA A 490 -7.62 15.05 -16.81
N ASN A 491 -7.05 13.92 -16.38
CA ASN A 491 -6.66 13.71 -14.98
C ASN A 491 -5.57 14.67 -14.49
N LEU A 492 -4.89 15.40 -15.39
CA LEU A 492 -3.96 16.48 -15.01
C LEU A 492 -4.63 17.59 -14.18
N THR A 493 -5.96 17.71 -14.23
CA THR A 493 -6.71 18.69 -13.42
C THR A 493 -7.09 18.16 -12.03
N SER A 494 -6.74 16.92 -11.69
CA SER A 494 -7.03 16.33 -10.38
C SER A 494 -6.14 16.93 -9.29
N GLY A 495 -6.68 17.08 -8.07
CA GLY A 495 -5.88 17.38 -6.88
C GLY A 495 -4.96 16.22 -6.49
N ILE A 496 -5.37 14.99 -6.77
CA ILE A 496 -4.68 13.76 -6.39
C ILE A 496 -3.48 13.52 -7.31
N ALA A 497 -2.26 13.49 -6.75
CA ALA A 497 -1.01 13.32 -7.50
C ALA A 497 -0.94 11.98 -8.26
N ALA A 498 -1.46 10.90 -7.66
CA ALA A 498 -1.53 9.58 -8.28
C ALA A 498 -2.35 9.61 -9.58
N LEU A 499 -3.52 10.27 -9.57
CA LEU A 499 -4.38 10.37 -10.75
C LEU A 499 -3.74 11.23 -11.86
N ARG A 500 -3.08 12.34 -11.50
CA ARG A 500 -2.33 13.17 -12.45
C ARG A 500 -1.25 12.36 -13.16
N SER A 501 -0.46 11.61 -12.39
CA SER A 501 0.61 10.73 -12.89
C SER A 501 0.03 9.66 -13.81
N PHE A 502 -0.97 8.90 -13.34
CA PHE A 502 -1.66 7.86 -14.11
C PHE A 502 -2.21 8.38 -15.45
N GLY A 503 -2.78 9.58 -15.48
CA GLY A 503 -3.27 10.22 -16.70
C GLY A 503 -2.18 10.44 -17.76
N VAL A 504 -1.00 10.91 -17.33
CA VAL A 504 0.16 11.12 -18.22
C VAL A 504 0.71 9.78 -18.71
N GLU A 505 0.91 8.84 -17.80
CA GLU A 505 1.44 7.51 -18.09
C GLU A 505 0.56 6.74 -19.08
N ALA A 506 -0.77 6.73 -18.85
CA ALA A 506 -1.74 6.14 -19.76
C ALA A 506 -1.71 6.81 -21.14
N GLY A 507 -1.59 8.14 -21.19
CA GLY A 507 -1.45 8.86 -22.45
C GLY A 507 -0.21 8.45 -23.25
N PHE A 508 0.95 8.27 -22.61
CA PHE A 508 2.15 7.72 -23.26
C PHE A 508 1.92 6.30 -23.77
N GLY A 509 1.28 5.45 -22.97
CA GLY A 509 0.96 4.08 -23.35
C GLY A 509 0.05 3.99 -24.57
N VAL A 510 -1.02 4.79 -24.61
CA VAL A 510 -1.95 4.82 -25.75
C VAL A 510 -1.27 5.36 -27.01
N ALA A 511 -0.41 6.37 -26.87
CA ALA A 511 0.38 6.89 -27.99
C ALA A 511 1.36 5.85 -28.54
N ALA A 512 2.03 5.10 -27.66
CA ALA A 512 2.94 4.01 -28.03
C ALA A 512 2.19 2.87 -28.75
N ALA A 513 1.05 2.44 -28.21
CA ALA A 513 0.17 1.44 -28.83
C ALA A 513 -0.22 1.88 -30.24
N PHE A 514 -0.79 3.07 -30.40
CA PHE A 514 -1.19 3.60 -31.71
C PHE A 514 -0.07 3.51 -32.76
N ILE A 515 1.13 3.96 -32.40
CA ILE A 515 2.29 3.98 -33.32
C ILE A 515 2.72 2.56 -33.67
N LEU A 516 2.81 1.66 -32.69
CA LEU A 516 3.43 0.35 -32.87
C LEU A 516 2.45 -0.70 -33.35
N THR A 517 1.24 -0.77 -32.80
CA THR A 517 0.22 -1.76 -33.18
C THR A 517 -0.69 -1.24 -34.29
N GLY A 518 -1.08 0.03 -34.26
CA GLY A 518 -1.96 0.63 -35.27
C GLY A 518 -1.28 0.95 -36.60
N LEU A 519 -0.04 1.46 -36.58
CA LEU A 519 0.69 1.86 -37.79
C LEU A 519 1.81 0.90 -38.20
N TRP A 520 2.65 0.46 -37.26
CA TRP A 520 3.86 -0.30 -37.60
C TRP A 520 3.59 -1.79 -37.87
N VAL A 521 2.78 -2.46 -37.05
CA VAL A 521 2.41 -3.88 -37.24
C VAL A 521 1.88 -4.20 -38.66
N PRO A 522 0.97 -3.42 -39.27
CA PRO A 522 0.53 -3.66 -40.65
C PRO A 522 1.65 -3.54 -41.68
N LEU A 523 2.64 -2.67 -41.46
CA LEU A 523 3.82 -2.54 -42.33
C LEU A 523 4.75 -3.75 -42.20
N VAL A 524 4.98 -4.22 -40.97
CA VAL A 524 5.76 -5.45 -40.72
C VAL A 524 5.06 -6.65 -41.38
N ARG A 525 3.73 -6.72 -41.26
CA ARG A 525 2.93 -7.77 -41.90
C ARG A 525 3.11 -7.79 -43.42
N LEU A 526 3.08 -6.61 -44.05
CA LEU A 526 3.34 -6.46 -45.48
C LEU A 526 4.71 -7.03 -45.87
N ASP A 527 5.77 -6.65 -45.14
CA ASP A 527 7.13 -7.09 -45.46
C ASP A 527 7.33 -8.60 -45.22
N VAL A 528 6.70 -9.16 -44.20
CA VAL A 528 6.69 -10.61 -43.96
C VAL A 528 5.98 -11.34 -45.11
N ASP A 529 4.85 -10.85 -45.59
CA ASP A 529 4.16 -11.48 -46.71
C ASP A 529 4.92 -11.32 -48.04
N LEU A 530 5.60 -10.19 -48.28
CA LEU A 530 6.48 -10.02 -49.43
C LEU A 530 7.67 -11.01 -49.38
N TRP A 531 8.24 -11.23 -48.19
CA TRP A 531 9.30 -12.22 -47.99
C TRP A 531 8.80 -13.66 -48.20
N LEU A 532 7.61 -13.99 -47.71
CA LEU A 532 6.98 -15.29 -47.94
C LEU A 532 6.62 -15.50 -49.41
N GLN A 533 6.19 -14.45 -50.11
CA GLN A 533 5.92 -14.48 -51.55
C GLN A 533 7.19 -14.79 -52.34
N LYS A 534 8.29 -14.09 -52.02
CA LYS A 534 9.61 -14.35 -52.63
C LYS A 534 10.10 -15.78 -52.37
N SER A 535 9.74 -16.35 -51.23
CA SER A 535 10.11 -17.70 -50.82
C SER A 535 9.12 -18.79 -51.28
N ASN A 536 8.09 -18.45 -52.08
CA ASN A 536 7.00 -19.35 -52.49
C ASN A 536 6.29 -20.08 -51.32
N LYS A 537 6.29 -19.48 -50.12
CA LYS A 537 5.66 -20.02 -48.90
C LYS A 537 4.40 -19.24 -48.50
N LEU A 538 4.00 -18.24 -49.29
CA LEU A 538 2.82 -17.42 -49.01
C LEU A 538 1.56 -18.26 -49.20
N LYS A 539 0.82 -18.46 -48.10
CA LYS A 539 -0.51 -19.08 -48.14
C LYS A 539 -1.53 -18.03 -48.58
N GLU A 540 -2.46 -18.42 -49.45
CA GLU A 540 -3.62 -17.60 -49.76
C GLU A 540 -4.54 -17.50 -48.53
N GLU A 541 -5.21 -16.37 -48.40
CA GLU A 541 -6.17 -16.17 -47.31
C GLU A 541 -7.41 -17.00 -47.60
N SER A 542 -7.79 -17.91 -46.69
CA SER A 542 -8.96 -18.77 -46.88
C SER A 542 -10.22 -17.91 -47.03
N VAL A 543 -11.05 -18.24 -48.03
CA VAL A 543 -12.35 -17.58 -48.27
C VAL A 543 -13.38 -17.99 -47.20
N ASP A 544 -13.22 -19.18 -46.61
CA ASP A 544 -14.03 -19.61 -45.47
C ASP A 544 -13.68 -18.81 -44.21
N THR A 545 -14.45 -17.75 -43.98
CA THR A 545 -14.52 -17.05 -42.71
C THR A 545 -15.47 -17.80 -41.79
N LEU A 546 -14.92 -18.54 -40.84
CA LEU A 546 -15.72 -19.09 -39.74
C LEU A 546 -16.09 -17.91 -38.83
N HIS A 547 -17.23 -17.27 -39.12
CA HIS A 547 -17.81 -16.28 -38.22
C HIS A 547 -18.26 -17.01 -36.96
N MET A 548 -17.65 -16.71 -35.81
CA MET A 548 -18.05 -17.30 -34.52
C MET A 548 -19.54 -17.11 -34.24
N VAL A 549 -20.06 -15.98 -34.70
CA VAL A 549 -21.48 -15.63 -34.62
C VAL A 549 -22.04 -15.57 -36.05
N PRO A 550 -23.11 -16.33 -36.36
CA PRO A 550 -23.75 -16.28 -37.66
C PRO A 550 -24.19 -14.85 -38.01
N LYS A 551 -23.91 -14.41 -39.25
CA LYS A 551 -24.32 -13.09 -39.74
C LYS A 551 -25.84 -12.89 -39.63
N GLU A 552 -26.62 -13.95 -39.85
CA GLU A 552 -28.08 -13.94 -39.70
C GLU A 552 -28.51 -13.62 -38.27
N TRP A 553 -27.81 -14.16 -37.26
CA TRP A 553 -28.09 -13.85 -35.86
C TRP A 553 -27.84 -12.37 -35.56
N LEU A 554 -26.67 -11.84 -35.95
CA LEU A 554 -26.33 -10.42 -35.74
C LEU A 554 -27.30 -9.48 -36.46
N SER A 555 -27.64 -9.80 -37.71
CA SER A 555 -28.61 -9.03 -38.48
C SER A 555 -29.98 -9.05 -37.80
N ASN A 556 -30.50 -10.23 -37.45
CA ASN A 556 -31.80 -10.39 -36.81
C ASN A 556 -31.88 -9.66 -35.47
N THR A 557 -30.82 -9.77 -34.64
CA THR A 557 -30.74 -9.04 -33.37
C THR A 557 -30.73 -7.53 -33.60
N THR A 558 -29.93 -7.03 -34.54
CA THR A 558 -29.87 -5.59 -34.83
C THR A 558 -31.22 -5.07 -35.35
N THR A 559 -31.86 -5.81 -36.26
CA THR A 559 -33.17 -5.44 -36.82
C THR A 559 -34.24 -5.44 -35.74
N LYS A 560 -34.32 -6.49 -34.91
CA LYS A 560 -35.27 -6.55 -33.79
C LYS A 560 -35.02 -5.45 -32.76
N SER A 561 -33.76 -5.20 -32.37
CA SER A 561 -33.43 -4.12 -31.43
C SER A 561 -33.84 -2.75 -31.99
N SER A 562 -33.73 -2.54 -33.30
CA SER A 562 -34.20 -1.32 -33.97
C SER A 562 -35.74 -1.21 -33.99
N GLU A 563 -36.45 -2.31 -34.27
CA GLU A 563 -37.92 -2.35 -34.24
C GLU A 563 -38.49 -2.06 -32.84
N TYR A 564 -37.83 -2.59 -31.80
CA TYR A 564 -38.21 -2.38 -30.40
C TYR A 564 -37.40 -1.27 -29.71
N ALA A 565 -36.84 -0.32 -30.47
CA ALA A 565 -35.97 0.73 -29.93
C ALA A 565 -36.54 1.49 -28.71
N PRO A 566 -37.83 1.88 -28.65
CA PRO A 566 -38.39 2.55 -27.47
C PRO A 566 -38.38 1.66 -26.22
N PHE A 567 -38.61 0.35 -26.40
CA PHE A 567 -38.61 -0.62 -25.30
C PHE A 567 -37.19 -0.89 -24.80
N VAL A 568 -36.22 -1.03 -25.73
CA VAL A 568 -34.80 -1.14 -25.38
C VAL A 568 -34.32 0.09 -24.63
N ALA A 569 -34.66 1.29 -25.10
CA ALA A 569 -34.33 2.55 -24.42
C ALA A 569 -34.97 2.63 -23.03
N LEU A 570 -36.24 2.21 -22.89
CA LEU A 570 -36.92 2.15 -21.60
C LEU A 570 -36.21 1.20 -20.62
N ILE A 571 -35.80 0.02 -21.08
CA ILE A 571 -35.04 -0.94 -20.25
C ILE A 571 -33.71 -0.33 -19.81
N ILE A 572 -32.96 0.30 -20.72
CA ILE A 572 -31.69 0.95 -20.37
C ILE A 572 -31.91 2.04 -19.31
N ILE A 573 -32.92 2.91 -19.50
CA ILE A 573 -33.27 3.94 -18.53
C ILE A 573 -33.65 3.33 -17.18
N LEU A 574 -34.42 2.23 -17.17
CA LEU A 574 -34.86 1.58 -15.94
C LEU A 574 -33.69 0.93 -15.19
N ILE A 575 -32.79 0.26 -15.90
CA ILE A 575 -31.54 -0.29 -15.33
C ILE A 575 -30.68 0.84 -14.77
N SER A 576 -30.47 1.94 -15.52
CA SER A 576 -29.70 3.09 -15.03
C SER A 576 -30.36 3.78 -13.84
N ALA A 577 -31.69 3.90 -13.83
CA ALA A 577 -32.43 4.48 -12.72
C ALA A 577 -32.38 3.62 -11.45
N LEU A 578 -32.29 2.29 -11.60
CA LEU A 578 -32.09 1.37 -10.48
C LEU A 578 -30.65 1.40 -9.95
N ALA A 579 -29.66 1.57 -10.84
CA ALA A 579 -28.26 1.67 -10.47
C ALA A 579 -27.89 3.01 -9.81
N ALA A 580 -28.57 4.11 -10.16
CA ALA A 580 -28.21 5.44 -9.69
C ALA A 580 -28.28 5.60 -8.14
N PRO A 581 -29.32 5.15 -7.41
CA PRO A 581 -29.33 5.20 -5.96
C PRO A 581 -28.22 4.37 -5.31
N LEU A 582 -27.88 3.23 -5.89
CA LEU A 582 -26.79 2.38 -5.41
C LEU A 582 -25.44 3.11 -5.57
N ALA A 583 -25.22 3.76 -6.71
CA ALA A 583 -24.02 4.54 -6.96
C ALA A 583 -23.89 5.78 -6.05
N LEU A 584 -25.01 6.40 -5.66
CA LEU A 584 -25.03 7.55 -4.75
C LEU A 584 -24.76 7.18 -3.28
N ASN A 585 -24.91 5.90 -2.93
CA ASN A 585 -24.63 5.37 -1.59
C ASN A 585 -23.23 4.76 -1.47
N LEU A 586 -22.37 4.92 -2.49
CA LEU A 586 -20.99 4.46 -2.40
C LEU A 586 -20.23 5.35 -1.40
N GLU A 587 -19.59 4.72 -0.42
CA GLU A 587 -18.61 5.38 0.44
C GLU A 587 -17.36 5.71 -0.38
N GLY A 588 -16.78 6.88 -0.13
CA GLY A 588 -15.71 7.46 -0.93
C GLY A 588 -14.43 7.72 -0.14
N ASP A 589 -14.20 6.94 0.90
CA ASP A 589 -13.01 7.00 1.74
C ASP A 589 -12.13 5.79 1.47
N PHE A 590 -10.81 5.96 1.59
CA PHE A 590 -9.85 4.86 1.51
C PHE A 590 -9.28 4.66 2.90
N GLN A 591 -9.42 3.46 3.46
CA GLN A 591 -8.81 3.14 4.74
C GLN A 591 -7.40 2.59 4.50
N ILE A 592 -6.46 2.87 5.41
CA ILE A 592 -5.10 2.31 5.31
C ILE A 592 -5.16 0.78 5.33
N ASP A 593 -6.11 0.22 6.08
CA ASP A 593 -6.43 -1.21 6.16
C ASP A 593 -6.77 -1.82 4.78
N ASP A 594 -7.28 -1.05 3.81
CA ASP A 594 -7.56 -1.54 2.45
C ASP A 594 -6.27 -1.89 1.67
N PHE A 595 -5.09 -1.45 2.14
CA PHE A 595 -3.78 -1.71 1.53
C PHE A 595 -2.97 -2.78 2.26
N LEU A 596 -3.48 -3.25 3.38
CA LEU A 596 -2.89 -4.30 4.20
C LEU A 596 -3.52 -5.65 3.83
N ASP A 597 -2.78 -6.73 4.05
CA ASP A 597 -3.33 -8.09 3.90
C ASP A 597 -4.37 -8.33 5.01
N ASP A 598 -5.34 -9.20 4.77
CA ASP A 598 -6.40 -9.53 5.76
C ASP A 598 -5.79 -10.08 7.07
N GLU A 599 -4.56 -10.59 7.02
CA GLU A 599 -3.80 -11.15 8.14
C GLU A 599 -2.76 -10.18 8.75
N SER A 600 -2.51 -9.01 8.17
CA SER A 600 -1.45 -8.06 8.60
C SER A 600 -1.91 -6.95 9.53
#